data_AF-A0A926VY20-F1
#
_entry.id   AF-A0A926VY20-F1
#
_cell.length_a   1.000
_cell.length_b   1.000
_cell.length_c   1.000
_cell.angle_alpha   90.00
_cell.angle_beta   90.00
_cell.angle_gamma   90.00
#
_symmetry.space_group_name_H-M   'P 1'
#
loop_
_entity.id
_entity.type
_entity.pdbx_description
1 polymer ?
#
loop_
_entity_poly.entity_id
_entity_poly.type
_entity_poly.pdbx_seq_one_letter_code
_entity_poly.pdbx_strand_id
1 'polypeptide(L)'
;MRKTVQTMDGAVFVAGKSKECTNSSCTHFGKHYYATGVLKYSLPYSTYGLDVLAFIGWQHEHEHQQLVEIQHSLNQRGVEINESNVGKLYRQFLALLGGTMAHTQEKLAATAHEHGGLIWAIDALQPEGHGTLLYVLYEVLSGTPVSAIQLPQAQASGLIEWLQPYQELPYKVLATLSDGESAIITAMNSSWPDAPHQRCQAHFLNNLSEAVLPADTKLRQQLKADLDGLAKVPQYSERLQALSSEQQPDSTPLFP
;
A
#
# COMPACT_ATOMS: atom_id res chain seq x y z
N MET A 1 -10.14 33.88 13.73
CA MET A 1 -9.03 32.97 14.06
C MET A 1 -7.72 33.73 13.96
N ARG A 2 -6.86 33.64 14.97
CA ARG A 2 -5.51 34.20 15.01
C ARG A 2 -4.63 33.19 15.74
N LYS A 3 -3.52 32.77 15.15
CA LYS A 3 -2.57 31.85 15.79
C LYS A 3 -1.19 31.93 15.14
N THR A 4 -0.17 31.57 15.90
CA THR A 4 1.17 31.30 15.36
C THR A 4 1.24 29.81 15.01
N VAL A 5 1.81 29.52 13.83
CA VAL A 5 1.97 28.17 13.30
C VAL A 5 3.45 27.95 13.03
N GLN A 6 4.01 26.88 13.61
CA GLN A 6 5.36 26.44 13.30
C GLN A 6 5.34 25.64 12.00
N THR A 7 6.11 26.06 11.01
CA THR A 7 6.27 25.39 9.71
C THR A 7 7.71 24.93 9.54
N MET A 8 8.00 24.13 8.52
CA MET A 8 9.36 23.69 8.18
C MET A 8 10.27 24.87 7.80
N ASP A 9 9.70 25.99 7.33
CA ASP A 9 10.41 27.21 6.97
C ASP A 9 10.39 28.27 8.08
N GLY A 10 9.96 27.89 9.29
CA GLY A 10 9.89 28.75 10.46
C GLY A 10 8.47 29.14 10.87
N ALA A 11 8.35 29.90 11.96
CA ALA A 11 7.05 30.25 12.51
C ALA A 11 6.36 31.39 11.72
N VAL A 12 5.08 31.20 11.39
CA VAL A 12 4.24 32.19 10.71
C VAL A 12 3.03 32.56 11.57
N PHE A 13 2.69 33.85 11.60
CA PHE A 13 1.46 34.31 12.23
C PHE A 13 0.34 34.37 11.20
N VAL A 14 -0.73 33.59 11.43
CA VAL A 14 -1.89 33.52 10.53
C VAL A 14 -3.13 34.10 11.20
N ALA A 15 -3.83 34.96 10.48
CA ALA A 15 -5.06 35.60 10.93
C ALA A 15 -6.13 35.55 9.83
N GLY A 16 -7.32 35.09 10.21
CA GLY A 16 -8.45 34.94 9.30
C GLY A 16 -9.75 35.30 10.00
N LYS A 17 -10.61 36.05 9.32
CA LYS A 17 -11.94 36.39 9.80
C LYS A 17 -12.97 35.84 8.82
N SER A 18 -13.75 34.87 9.28
CA SER A 18 -14.96 34.48 8.57
C SER A 18 -16.02 35.54 8.78
N LYS A 19 -16.79 35.85 7.74
CA LYS A 19 -17.89 36.82 7.79
C LYS A 19 -19.09 36.29 7.03
N GLU A 20 -20.26 36.73 7.44
CA GLU A 20 -21.51 36.56 6.69
C GLU A 20 -21.88 37.88 6.04
N CYS A 21 -22.46 37.83 4.84
CA CYS A 21 -22.99 39.03 4.19
C CYS A 21 -24.34 39.43 4.82
N THR A 22 -24.33 40.51 5.60
CA THR A 22 -25.51 41.06 6.27
C THR A 22 -26.29 42.07 5.43
N ASN A 23 -25.82 42.39 4.22
CA ASN A 23 -26.51 43.35 3.34
C ASN A 23 -27.69 42.68 2.62
N SER A 24 -28.92 43.07 2.98
CA SER A 24 -30.17 42.55 2.40
C SER A 24 -30.38 42.89 0.92
N SER A 25 -29.67 43.90 0.41
CA SER A 25 -29.70 44.29 -1.01
C SER A 25 -28.61 43.61 -1.86
N CYS A 26 -27.77 42.76 -1.26
CA CYS A 26 -26.73 42.00 -1.94
C CYS A 26 -27.26 40.64 -2.42
N THR A 27 -26.87 40.20 -3.62
CA THR A 27 -27.19 38.85 -4.15
C THR A 27 -26.60 37.71 -3.31
N HIS A 28 -25.67 38.02 -2.41
CA HIS A 28 -25.05 37.08 -1.49
C HIS A 28 -25.52 37.25 -0.03
N PHE A 29 -26.66 37.91 0.23
CA PHE A 29 -27.24 38.00 1.57
C PHE A 29 -27.34 36.61 2.23
N GLY A 30 -26.87 36.49 3.48
CA GLY A 30 -26.81 35.22 4.22
C GLY A 30 -25.65 34.28 3.83
N LYS A 31 -24.83 34.64 2.84
CA LYS A 31 -23.66 33.81 2.45
C LYS A 31 -22.50 33.98 3.43
N HIS A 32 -21.95 32.86 3.89
CA HIS A 32 -20.72 32.82 4.67
C HIS A 32 -19.47 32.79 3.79
N TYR A 33 -18.53 33.67 4.10
CA TYR A 33 -17.19 33.73 3.53
C TYR A 33 -16.20 33.29 4.61
N TYR A 34 -15.63 32.10 4.42
CA TYR A 34 -14.64 31.55 5.32
C TYR A 34 -13.24 32.03 4.95
N ALA A 35 -12.39 32.24 5.95
CA ALA A 35 -10.98 32.55 5.74
C ALA A 35 -10.19 31.29 5.33
N THR A 36 -10.55 30.69 4.19
CA THR A 36 -10.01 29.41 3.71
C THR A 36 -8.50 29.43 3.50
N GLY A 37 -7.92 30.59 3.16
CA GLY A 37 -6.47 30.74 3.06
C GLY A 37 -5.72 30.38 4.35
N VAL A 38 -6.30 30.68 5.52
CA VAL A 38 -5.70 30.34 6.82
C VAL A 38 -5.78 28.84 7.12
N LEU A 39 -6.81 28.17 6.61
CA LEU A 39 -6.99 26.72 6.77
C LEU A 39 -5.94 25.91 5.97
N LYS A 40 -5.27 26.53 4.99
CA LYS A 40 -4.18 25.90 4.23
C LYS A 40 -2.88 25.76 5.02
N TYR A 41 -2.73 26.48 6.13
CA TYR A 41 -1.49 26.44 6.91
C TYR A 41 -1.45 25.28 7.90
N SER A 42 -2.57 24.94 8.53
CA SER A 42 -2.60 23.96 9.63
C SER A 42 -4.02 23.50 9.93
N LEU A 43 -4.13 22.31 10.52
CA LEU A 43 -5.40 21.78 11.02
C LEU A 43 -6.06 22.69 12.08
N PRO A 44 -7.38 22.60 12.26
CA PRO A 44 -8.08 23.25 13.35
C PRO A 44 -7.42 22.94 14.71
N TYR A 45 -7.26 23.96 15.55
CA TYR A 45 -6.66 23.85 16.89
C TYR A 45 -5.20 23.33 16.94
N SER A 46 -4.52 23.18 15.80
CA SER A 46 -3.08 22.88 15.74
C SER A 46 -2.24 24.15 15.65
N THR A 47 -1.07 24.14 16.28
CA THR A 47 -0.01 25.15 16.16
C THR A 47 1.13 24.70 15.24
N TYR A 48 0.99 23.53 14.60
CA TYR A 48 1.95 22.99 13.65
C TYR A 48 1.37 23.00 12.23
N GLY A 49 2.24 23.29 11.27
CA GLY A 49 1.88 23.38 9.87
C GLY A 49 1.51 22.04 9.25
N LEU A 50 0.77 22.07 8.14
CA LEU A 50 0.47 20.87 7.35
C LEU A 50 1.73 20.23 6.76
N ASP A 51 2.74 21.04 6.48
CA ASP A 51 4.07 20.63 6.05
C ASP A 51 4.83 19.86 7.15
N VAL A 52 4.77 20.32 8.40
CA VAL A 52 5.32 19.58 9.56
C VAL A 52 4.59 18.25 9.73
N LEU A 53 3.26 18.24 9.62
CA LEU A 53 2.45 17.02 9.68
C LEU A 53 2.83 16.04 8.56
N ALA A 54 2.97 16.53 7.33
CA ALA A 54 3.36 15.71 6.18
C ALA A 54 4.79 15.16 6.34
N PHE A 55 5.73 15.98 6.86
CA PHE A 55 7.08 15.54 7.16
C PHE A 55 7.11 14.40 8.17
N ILE A 56 6.36 14.53 9.28
CA ILE A 56 6.25 13.46 10.29
C ILE A 56 5.73 12.17 9.65
N GLY A 57 4.67 12.27 8.84
CA GLY A 57 4.10 11.14 8.13
C GLY A 57 5.11 10.45 7.20
N TRP A 58 5.83 11.23 6.38
CA TRP A 58 6.84 10.71 5.47
C TRP A 58 8.00 10.01 6.21
N GLN A 59 8.57 10.66 7.23
CA GLN A 59 9.69 10.10 7.96
C GLN A 59 9.33 8.80 8.68
N HIS A 60 8.11 8.68 9.19
CA HIS A 60 7.68 7.47 9.88
C HIS A 60 7.32 6.35 8.89
N GLU A 61 6.52 6.64 7.85
CA GLU A 61 6.01 5.61 6.94
C GLU A 61 7.02 5.17 5.88
N HIS A 62 7.85 6.09 5.39
CA HIS A 62 8.78 5.81 4.29
C HIS A 62 10.22 5.59 4.77
N GLU A 63 10.70 6.44 5.68
CA GLU A 63 12.08 6.36 6.20
C GLU A 63 12.18 5.46 7.44
N HIS A 64 11.06 4.91 7.93
CA HIS A 64 10.96 4.02 9.09
C HIS A 64 11.59 4.59 10.38
N GLN A 65 11.57 5.91 10.55
CA GLN A 65 12.12 6.57 11.73
C GLN A 65 11.19 6.45 12.95
N GLN A 66 11.78 6.29 14.14
CA GLN A 66 11.04 6.33 15.40
C GLN A 66 10.57 7.75 15.72
N LEU A 67 9.48 7.88 16.47
CA LEU A 67 8.90 9.19 16.83
C LEU A 67 9.90 10.11 17.55
N VAL A 68 10.79 9.54 18.37
CA VAL A 68 11.87 10.27 19.05
C VAL A 68 12.94 10.80 18.08
N GLU A 69 13.27 10.04 17.04
CA GLU A 69 14.22 10.46 16.00
C GLU A 69 13.64 11.59 15.15
N ILE A 70 12.35 11.48 14.80
CA ILE A 70 11.60 12.51 14.08
C ILE A 70 11.53 13.79 14.92
N GLN A 71 11.25 13.67 16.21
CA GLN A 71 11.26 14.80 17.15
C GLN A 71 12.63 15.49 17.18
N HIS A 72 13.72 14.72 17.25
CA HIS A 72 15.07 15.29 17.24
C HIS A 72 15.36 16.03 15.92
N SER A 73 15.02 15.43 14.78
CA SER A 73 15.17 16.03 13.45
C SER A 73 14.37 17.33 13.28
N LEU A 74 13.14 17.37 13.78
CA LEU A 74 12.30 18.58 13.76
C LEU A 74 12.88 19.69 14.63
N ASN A 75 13.35 19.36 15.84
CA ASN A 75 13.97 20.34 16.73
C ASN A 75 15.27 20.90 16.14
N GLN A 76 16.09 20.09 15.45
CA GLN A 76 17.28 20.57 14.74
C GLN A 76 16.93 21.55 13.61
N ARG A 77 15.73 21.44 13.04
CA ARG A 77 15.20 22.33 12.00
C ARG A 77 14.44 23.54 12.58
N GLY A 78 14.44 23.73 13.90
CA GLY A 78 13.82 24.87 14.57
C GLY A 78 12.30 24.72 14.79
N VAL A 79 11.74 23.53 14.60
CA VAL A 79 10.34 23.23 14.98
C VAL A 79 10.34 22.71 16.41
N GLU A 80 9.85 23.51 17.35
CA GLU A 80 9.78 23.15 18.76
C GLU A 80 8.63 22.17 19.01
N ILE A 81 8.98 20.89 19.16
CA ILE A 81 8.02 19.81 19.37
C ILE A 81 8.56 18.76 20.34
N ASN A 82 7.63 18.12 21.07
CA ASN A 82 7.91 16.95 21.89
C ASN A 82 7.39 15.68 21.22
N GLU A 83 7.89 14.54 21.64
CA GLU A 83 7.55 13.24 21.06
C GLU A 83 6.04 12.95 21.09
N SER A 84 5.37 13.31 22.20
CA SER A 84 3.91 13.16 22.33
C SER A 84 3.13 13.92 21.26
N ASN A 85 3.56 15.14 20.92
CA ASN A 85 2.98 15.93 19.85
C ASN A 85 3.33 15.37 18.47
N VAL A 86 4.53 14.81 18.26
CA VAL A 86 4.85 14.08 17.03
C VAL A 86 3.88 12.92 16.84
N GLY A 87 3.67 12.09 17.87
CA GLY A 87 2.70 10.99 17.82
C GLY A 87 1.25 11.46 17.59
N LYS A 88 0.86 12.61 18.14
CA LYS A 88 -0.46 13.21 17.88
C LYS A 88 -0.61 13.63 16.42
N LEU A 89 0.37 14.35 15.87
CA LEU A 89 0.35 14.80 14.48
C LEU A 89 0.41 13.62 13.51
N TYR A 90 1.18 12.58 13.84
CA TYR A 90 1.23 11.34 13.07
C TYR A 90 -0.14 10.65 13.00
N ARG A 91 -0.86 10.52 14.13
CA ARG A 91 -2.24 10.01 14.11
C ARG A 91 -3.19 10.86 13.26
N GLN A 92 -3.01 12.17 13.25
CA GLN A 92 -3.78 13.07 12.38
C GLN A 92 -3.42 12.88 10.90
N PHE A 93 -2.14 12.67 10.58
CA PHE A 93 -1.68 12.30 9.25
C PHE A 93 -2.33 11.00 8.78
N LEU A 94 -2.33 9.94 9.61
CA LEU A 94 -3.00 8.68 9.30
C LEU A 94 -4.51 8.87 9.06
N ALA A 95 -5.19 9.70 9.86
CA ALA A 95 -6.60 10.00 9.66
C ALA A 95 -6.88 10.73 8.34
N LEU A 96 -5.99 11.64 7.92
CA LEU A 96 -6.09 12.32 6.63
C LEU A 96 -5.81 11.37 5.46
N LEU A 97 -4.85 10.45 5.62
CA LEU A 97 -4.59 9.36 4.67
C LEU A 97 -5.80 8.43 4.54
N GLY A 98 -6.43 8.04 5.65
CA GLY A 98 -7.68 7.28 5.63
C GLY A 98 -8.83 8.02 4.93
N GLY A 99 -8.75 9.34 4.83
CA GLY A 99 -9.68 10.19 4.08
C GLY A 99 -9.53 10.16 2.56
N THR A 100 -8.53 9.47 1.99
CA THR A 100 -8.33 9.41 0.53
C THR A 100 -9.26 8.43 -0.19
N MET A 101 -10.41 8.08 0.41
CA MET A 101 -11.43 7.20 -0.18
C MET A 101 -11.80 7.59 -1.62
N ALA A 102 -11.80 8.90 -1.93
CA ALA A 102 -12.09 9.40 -3.28
C ALA A 102 -11.11 8.86 -4.33
N HIS A 103 -9.81 8.83 -4.02
CA HIS A 103 -8.79 8.31 -4.94
C HIS A 103 -8.94 6.81 -5.17
N THR A 104 -9.25 6.06 -4.11
CA THR A 104 -9.55 4.63 -4.22
C THR A 104 -10.78 4.41 -5.09
N GLN A 105 -11.86 5.17 -4.90
CA GLN A 105 -13.08 5.07 -5.71
C GLN A 105 -12.83 5.41 -7.18
N GLU A 106 -12.04 6.45 -7.47
CA GLU A 106 -11.65 6.81 -8.84
C GLU A 106 -10.88 5.68 -9.52
N LYS A 107 -9.91 5.06 -8.83
CA LYS A 107 -9.17 3.91 -9.34
C LYS A 107 -10.07 2.70 -9.60
N LEU A 108 -10.97 2.39 -8.68
CA LEU A 108 -11.94 1.30 -8.85
C LEU A 108 -12.86 1.56 -10.06
N ALA A 109 -13.36 2.78 -10.21
CA ALA A 109 -14.18 3.16 -11.35
C ALA A 109 -13.43 3.03 -12.67
N ALA A 110 -12.18 3.51 -12.72
CA ALA A 110 -11.33 3.40 -13.91
C ALA A 110 -11.06 1.93 -14.28
N THR A 111 -10.73 1.10 -13.28
CA THR A 111 -10.45 -0.33 -13.47
C THR A 111 -11.69 -1.08 -13.95
N ALA A 112 -12.84 -0.83 -13.32
CA ALA A 112 -14.11 -1.43 -13.71
C ALA A 112 -14.52 -1.04 -15.15
N HIS A 113 -14.27 0.21 -15.53
CA HIS A 113 -14.51 0.68 -16.89
C HIS A 113 -13.57 0.02 -17.91
N GLU A 114 -12.28 -0.08 -17.60
CA GLU A 114 -11.26 -0.66 -18.49
C GLU A 114 -11.45 -2.16 -18.71
N HIS A 115 -11.75 -2.91 -17.65
CA HIS A 115 -11.81 -4.38 -17.70
C HIS A 115 -13.24 -4.96 -17.67
N GLY A 116 -14.25 -4.10 -17.62
CA GLY A 116 -15.66 -4.51 -17.55
C GLY A 116 -16.11 -5.05 -16.18
N GLY A 117 -15.29 -4.86 -15.14
CA GLY A 117 -15.55 -5.30 -13.78
C GLY A 117 -14.29 -5.32 -12.91
N LEU A 118 -14.42 -5.84 -11.70
CA LEU A 118 -13.36 -5.89 -10.69
C LEU A 118 -13.03 -7.34 -10.30
N ILE A 119 -11.79 -7.57 -9.88
CA ILE A 119 -11.39 -8.81 -9.23
C ILE A 119 -11.02 -8.51 -7.79
N TRP A 120 -11.75 -9.09 -6.85
CA TRP A 120 -11.50 -8.89 -5.43
C TRP A 120 -10.55 -9.93 -4.88
N ALA A 121 -9.58 -9.49 -4.10
CA ALA A 121 -8.71 -10.38 -3.36
C ALA A 121 -8.67 -10.05 -1.87
N ILE A 122 -8.64 -11.09 -1.05
CA ILE A 122 -8.39 -10.98 0.39
C ILE A 122 -7.09 -11.69 0.72
N ASP A 123 -6.24 -11.01 1.47
CA ASP A 123 -5.06 -11.59 2.10
C ASP A 123 -5.12 -11.38 3.63
N ALA A 124 -4.67 -12.38 4.38
CA ALA A 124 -4.62 -12.34 5.83
C ALA A 124 -3.16 -12.30 6.29
N LEU A 125 -2.83 -11.24 7.03
CA LEU A 125 -1.49 -11.02 7.57
C LEU A 125 -1.53 -11.17 9.09
N GLN A 126 -0.47 -11.72 9.67
CA GLN A 126 -0.29 -11.81 11.12
C GLN A 126 0.97 -11.06 11.58
N PRO A 127 0.91 -9.72 11.71
CA PRO A 127 2.11 -8.91 11.94
C PRO A 127 2.85 -9.24 13.24
N GLU A 128 2.12 -9.53 14.33
CA GLU A 128 2.71 -9.80 15.65
C GLU A 128 2.96 -11.30 15.91
N GLY A 129 2.63 -12.19 14.96
CA GLY A 129 2.77 -13.64 15.11
C GLY A 129 1.83 -14.30 16.15
N HIS A 130 1.04 -13.50 16.88
CA HIS A 130 0.01 -13.94 17.81
C HIS A 130 -1.13 -12.91 17.84
N GLY A 131 -2.36 -13.35 18.16
CA GLY A 131 -3.51 -12.45 18.29
C GLY A 131 -4.35 -12.30 17.02
N THR A 132 -4.76 -11.06 16.72
CA THR A 132 -5.69 -10.72 15.63
C THR A 132 -5.01 -10.80 14.26
N LEU A 133 -5.77 -11.22 13.25
CA LEU A 133 -5.33 -11.18 11.86
C LEU A 133 -5.75 -9.86 11.22
N LEU A 134 -4.87 -9.30 10.40
CA LEU A 134 -5.16 -8.16 9.54
C LEU A 134 -5.59 -8.70 8.18
N TYR A 135 -6.87 -8.57 7.87
CA TYR A 135 -7.41 -8.89 6.55
C TYR A 135 -7.36 -7.64 5.69
N VAL A 136 -6.82 -7.78 4.48
CA VAL A 136 -6.73 -6.70 3.50
C VAL A 136 -7.52 -7.09 2.26
N LEU A 137 -8.50 -6.25 1.90
CA LEU A 137 -9.23 -6.33 0.64
C LEU A 137 -8.54 -5.43 -0.37
N TYR A 138 -8.19 -5.99 -1.53
CA TYR A 138 -7.63 -5.23 -2.64
C TYR A 138 -8.26 -5.63 -3.96
N GLU A 139 -8.22 -4.70 -4.90
CA GLU A 139 -8.57 -4.95 -6.30
C GLU A 139 -7.30 -5.40 -7.04
N VAL A 140 -7.39 -6.54 -7.72
CA VAL A 140 -6.21 -7.26 -8.25
C VAL A 140 -5.62 -6.58 -9.49
N LEU A 141 -6.43 -6.09 -10.42
CA LEU A 141 -5.95 -5.60 -11.72
C LEU A 141 -5.16 -4.30 -11.60
N SER A 142 -5.60 -3.41 -10.71
CA SER A 142 -4.96 -2.15 -10.38
C SER A 142 -3.97 -2.24 -9.22
N GLY A 143 -3.96 -3.35 -8.49
CA GLY A 143 -3.17 -3.53 -7.26
C GLY A 143 -3.56 -2.54 -6.16
N THR A 144 -4.83 -2.13 -6.10
CA THR A 144 -5.30 -1.08 -5.19
C THR A 144 -5.83 -1.67 -3.89
N PRO A 145 -5.21 -1.39 -2.73
CA PRO A 145 -5.82 -1.69 -1.43
C PRO A 145 -7.09 -0.86 -1.24
N VAL A 146 -8.17 -1.52 -0.89
CA VAL A 146 -9.49 -0.89 -0.75
C VAL A 146 -9.91 -0.77 0.71
N SER A 147 -9.63 -1.80 1.50
CA SER A 147 -10.03 -1.83 2.90
C SER A 147 -9.14 -2.77 3.68
N ALA A 148 -9.07 -2.55 4.98
CA ALA A 148 -8.46 -3.50 5.89
C ALA A 148 -9.25 -3.56 7.20
N ILE A 149 -9.30 -4.73 7.81
CA ILE A 149 -9.91 -4.94 9.12
C ILE A 149 -9.02 -5.85 9.96
N GLN A 150 -8.86 -5.51 11.24
CA GLN A 150 -8.26 -6.42 12.21
C GLN A 150 -9.38 -7.18 12.93
N LEU A 151 -9.37 -8.50 12.81
CA LEU A 151 -10.32 -9.37 13.50
C LEU A 151 -9.56 -10.47 14.25
N PRO A 152 -10.05 -10.88 15.44
CA PRO A 152 -9.68 -12.19 16.00
C PRO A 152 -9.95 -13.26 14.94
N GLN A 153 -9.15 -14.34 14.89
CA GLN A 153 -9.22 -15.39 13.87
C GLN A 153 -10.67 -15.63 13.40
N ALA A 154 -10.95 -15.21 12.16
CA ALA A 154 -12.29 -14.75 11.83
C ALA A 154 -13.24 -15.94 11.63
N GLN A 155 -14.41 -15.85 12.23
CA GLN A 155 -15.56 -16.59 11.76
C GLN A 155 -16.04 -15.92 10.46
N ALA A 156 -16.41 -16.72 9.45
CA ALA A 156 -16.81 -16.22 8.13
C ALA A 156 -17.88 -15.11 8.18
N SER A 157 -18.76 -15.12 9.20
CA SER A 157 -19.77 -14.09 9.43
C SER A 157 -19.19 -12.68 9.56
N GLY A 158 -18.09 -12.50 10.30
CA GLY A 158 -17.47 -11.18 10.50
C GLY A 158 -16.85 -10.64 9.21
N LEU A 159 -16.28 -11.52 8.38
CA LEU A 159 -15.76 -11.14 7.06
C LEU A 159 -16.90 -10.77 6.11
N ILE A 160 -18.01 -11.51 6.12
CA ILE A 160 -19.18 -11.19 5.28
C ILE A 160 -19.75 -9.81 5.62
N GLU A 161 -19.90 -9.51 6.92
CA GLU A 161 -20.37 -8.20 7.38
C GLU A 161 -19.43 -7.07 6.93
N TRP A 162 -18.11 -7.27 7.09
CA TRP A 162 -17.12 -6.32 6.60
C TRP A 162 -17.16 -6.12 5.08
N LEU A 163 -17.50 -7.17 4.31
CA LEU A 163 -17.55 -7.11 2.86
C LEU A 163 -18.82 -6.46 2.30
N GLN A 164 -19.87 -6.28 3.11
CA GLN A 164 -21.16 -5.75 2.65
C GLN A 164 -21.06 -4.43 1.86
N PRO A 165 -20.30 -3.40 2.30
CA PRO A 165 -20.21 -2.15 1.54
C PRO A 165 -19.63 -2.31 0.13
N TYR A 166 -18.82 -3.35 -0.10
CA TYR A 166 -18.18 -3.60 -1.40
C TYR A 166 -19.07 -4.43 -2.33
N GLN A 167 -20.06 -5.14 -1.78
CA GLN A 167 -21.12 -5.80 -2.57
C GLN A 167 -22.09 -4.78 -3.17
N GLU A 168 -22.27 -3.64 -2.50
CA GLU A 168 -23.20 -2.57 -2.93
C GLU A 168 -22.61 -1.65 -4.00
N LEU A 169 -21.32 -1.82 -4.34
CA LEU A 169 -20.68 -1.04 -5.39
C LEU A 169 -21.28 -1.39 -6.77
N PRO A 170 -21.45 -0.40 -7.68
CA PRO A 170 -22.10 -0.60 -8.97
C PRO A 170 -21.17 -1.24 -10.02
N TYR A 171 -20.31 -2.18 -9.60
CA TYR A 171 -19.32 -2.82 -10.45
C TYR A 171 -19.55 -4.32 -10.51
N LYS A 172 -19.44 -4.90 -11.71
CA LYS A 172 -19.47 -6.34 -11.88
C LYS A 172 -18.25 -6.97 -11.22
N VAL A 173 -18.44 -8.00 -10.40
CA VAL A 173 -17.33 -8.81 -9.87
C VAL A 173 -17.05 -9.94 -10.85
N LEU A 174 -15.83 -9.93 -11.41
CA LEU A 174 -15.40 -10.89 -12.43
C LEU A 174 -14.87 -12.18 -11.82
N ALA A 175 -14.20 -12.08 -10.67
CA ALA A 175 -13.66 -13.20 -9.92
C ALA A 175 -13.33 -12.77 -8.49
N THR A 176 -13.10 -13.76 -7.63
CA THR A 176 -12.55 -13.57 -6.29
C THR A 176 -11.28 -14.40 -6.11
N LEU A 177 -10.33 -13.90 -5.33
CA LEU A 177 -9.03 -14.52 -5.07
C LEU A 177 -8.76 -14.50 -3.56
N SER A 178 -8.29 -15.59 -3.00
CA SER A 178 -7.77 -15.58 -1.62
C SER A 178 -6.71 -16.65 -1.43
N ASP A 179 -6.10 -16.70 -0.26
CA ASP A 179 -5.38 -17.89 0.17
C ASP A 179 -6.31 -19.10 0.37
N GLY A 180 -5.79 -20.16 1.00
CA GLY A 180 -6.52 -21.39 1.26
C GLY A 180 -7.39 -21.38 2.52
N GLU A 181 -7.53 -20.26 3.24
CA GLU A 181 -8.24 -20.22 4.52
C GLU A 181 -9.75 -20.40 4.32
N SER A 182 -10.33 -21.39 5.02
CA SER A 182 -11.73 -21.77 4.85
C SER A 182 -12.72 -20.65 5.19
N ALA A 183 -12.41 -19.83 6.19
CA ALA A 183 -13.24 -18.69 6.58
C ALA A 183 -13.29 -17.63 5.48
N ILE A 184 -12.15 -17.32 4.86
CA ILE A 184 -12.06 -16.35 3.76
C ILE A 184 -12.79 -16.88 2.53
N ILE A 185 -12.54 -18.13 2.13
CA ILE A 185 -13.23 -18.76 0.99
C ILE A 185 -14.75 -18.74 1.20
N THR A 186 -15.22 -19.05 2.41
CA THR A 186 -16.66 -19.02 2.74
C THR A 186 -17.23 -17.60 2.61
N ALA A 187 -16.51 -16.60 3.10
CA ALA A 187 -16.93 -15.21 3.03
C ALA A 187 -16.99 -14.68 1.60
N MET A 188 -15.98 -14.98 0.77
CA MET A 188 -15.94 -14.58 -0.65
C MET A 188 -17.10 -15.21 -1.44
N ASN A 189 -17.31 -16.51 -1.29
CA ASN A 189 -18.39 -17.24 -1.98
C ASN A 189 -19.78 -16.79 -1.52
N SER A 190 -19.92 -16.39 -0.25
CA SER A 190 -21.19 -15.85 0.27
C SER A 190 -21.45 -14.43 -0.19
N SER A 191 -20.40 -13.61 -0.32
CA SER A 191 -20.50 -12.20 -0.73
C SER A 191 -20.70 -12.05 -2.25
N TRP A 192 -20.13 -12.95 -3.05
CA TRP A 192 -20.23 -12.93 -4.52
C TRP A 192 -20.45 -14.34 -5.08
N PRO A 193 -21.65 -14.93 -4.91
CA PRO A 193 -21.92 -16.33 -5.25
C PRO A 193 -21.81 -16.64 -6.75
N ASP A 194 -22.05 -15.66 -7.61
CA ASP A 194 -21.98 -15.81 -9.07
C ASP A 194 -20.56 -15.59 -9.63
N ALA A 195 -19.62 -15.11 -8.80
CA ALA A 195 -18.25 -14.86 -9.23
C ALA A 195 -17.39 -16.12 -9.02
N PRO A 196 -16.62 -16.56 -10.03
CA PRO A 196 -15.69 -17.67 -9.86
C PRO A 196 -14.64 -17.33 -8.80
N HIS A 197 -14.35 -18.30 -7.93
CA HIS A 197 -13.35 -18.17 -6.88
C HIS A 197 -12.08 -18.97 -7.21
N GLN A 198 -10.92 -18.35 -7.06
CA GLN A 198 -9.61 -18.96 -7.28
C GLN A 198 -8.76 -18.86 -6.00
N ARG A 199 -8.02 -19.93 -5.69
CA ARG A 199 -6.97 -19.87 -4.67
C ARG A 199 -5.70 -19.24 -5.23
N CYS A 200 -5.03 -18.43 -4.42
CA CYS A 200 -3.77 -17.78 -4.75
C CYS A 200 -2.71 -18.83 -5.09
N GLN A 201 -2.24 -18.78 -6.33
CA GLN A 201 -1.24 -19.71 -6.84
C GLN A 201 0.09 -19.56 -6.10
N ALA A 202 0.48 -18.34 -5.73
CA ALA A 202 1.70 -18.08 -4.99
C ALA A 202 1.67 -18.78 -3.61
N HIS A 203 0.60 -18.60 -2.84
CA HIS A 203 0.43 -19.30 -1.56
C HIS A 203 0.39 -20.82 -1.74
N PHE A 204 -0.33 -21.31 -2.75
CA PHE A 204 -0.39 -22.75 -3.03
C PHE A 204 1.00 -23.35 -3.34
N LEU A 205 1.77 -22.71 -4.23
CA LEU A 205 3.11 -23.17 -4.60
C LEU A 205 4.09 -23.07 -3.43
N ASN A 206 4.01 -22.00 -2.63
CA ASN A 206 4.83 -21.87 -1.41
C ASN A 206 4.54 -23.01 -0.43
N ASN A 207 3.26 -23.30 -0.17
CA ASN A 207 2.86 -24.40 0.72
C ASN A 207 3.34 -25.76 0.21
N LEU A 208 3.31 -26.00 -1.11
CA LEU A 208 3.87 -27.23 -1.70
C LEU A 208 5.39 -27.33 -1.51
N SER A 209 6.10 -26.20 -1.59
CA SER A 209 7.56 -26.18 -1.45
C SER A 209 8.03 -26.37 -0.01
N GLU A 210 7.21 -26.02 0.99
CA GLU A 210 7.59 -26.00 2.41
C GLU A 210 8.18 -27.32 2.91
N ALA A 211 7.57 -28.45 2.53
CA ALA A 211 8.06 -29.77 2.93
C ALA A 211 9.37 -30.18 2.23
N VAL A 212 9.65 -29.64 1.04
CA VAL A 212 10.82 -29.98 0.22
C VAL A 212 12.01 -29.06 0.53
N LEU A 213 11.75 -27.82 0.93
CA LEU A 213 12.77 -26.80 1.20
C LEU A 213 13.87 -27.23 2.18
N PRO A 214 13.59 -27.95 3.29
CA PRO A 214 14.64 -28.44 4.18
C PRO A 214 15.58 -29.45 3.51
N ALA A 215 15.03 -30.35 2.69
CA ALA A 215 15.80 -31.36 1.97
C ALA A 215 16.65 -30.72 0.87
N ASP A 216 16.08 -29.80 0.09
CA ASP A 216 16.79 -29.02 -0.92
C ASP A 216 17.90 -28.16 -0.30
N THR A 217 17.61 -27.50 0.82
CA THR A 217 18.61 -26.70 1.55
C THR A 217 19.78 -27.56 2.03
N LYS A 218 19.50 -28.76 2.56
CA LYS A 218 20.52 -29.71 2.99
C LYS A 218 21.37 -30.18 1.81
N LEU A 219 20.75 -30.53 0.69
CA LEU A 219 21.45 -30.91 -0.53
C LEU A 219 22.36 -29.78 -1.03
N ARG A 220 21.86 -28.54 -1.06
CA ARG A 220 22.64 -27.36 -1.45
C ARG A 220 23.84 -27.14 -0.52
N GLN A 221 23.67 -27.31 0.78
CA GLN A 221 24.77 -27.21 1.75
C GLN A 221 25.82 -28.29 1.54
N GLN A 222 25.40 -29.54 1.29
CA GLN A 222 26.31 -30.66 1.00
C GLN A 222 27.10 -30.43 -0.29
N LEU A 223 26.41 -30.07 -1.38
CA LEU A 223 27.06 -29.75 -2.65
C LEU A 223 28.08 -28.62 -2.50
N LYS A 224 27.73 -27.57 -1.73
CA LYS A 224 28.69 -26.49 -1.45
C LYS A 224 29.92 -26.99 -0.70
N ALA A 225 29.75 -27.80 0.33
CA ALA A 225 30.86 -28.36 1.10
C ALA A 225 31.78 -29.25 0.24
N ASP A 226 31.20 -30.08 -0.63
CA ASP A 226 31.95 -30.95 -1.54
C ASP A 226 32.72 -30.16 -2.59
N LEU A 227 32.13 -29.06 -3.09
CA LEU A 227 32.74 -28.20 -4.11
C LEU A 227 33.76 -27.21 -3.54
N ASP A 228 33.65 -26.79 -2.27
CA ASP A 228 34.58 -25.84 -1.63
C ASP A 228 36.02 -26.39 -1.55
N GLY A 229 36.21 -27.72 -1.66
CA GLY A 229 37.52 -28.36 -1.74
C GLY A 229 38.14 -28.43 -3.15
N LEU A 230 37.39 -28.04 -4.20
CA LEU A 230 37.87 -28.08 -5.58
C LEU A 230 38.68 -26.83 -5.91
N ALA A 231 39.68 -26.99 -6.79
CA ALA A 231 40.46 -25.87 -7.29
C ALA A 231 39.54 -24.84 -7.97
N LYS A 232 39.81 -23.55 -7.73
CA LYS A 232 39.07 -22.46 -8.41
C LYS A 232 39.08 -22.69 -9.91
N VAL A 233 37.91 -22.60 -10.55
CA VAL A 233 37.80 -22.66 -11.99
C VAL A 233 38.76 -21.63 -12.60
N PRO A 234 39.75 -22.06 -13.41
CA PRO A 234 40.65 -21.13 -14.08
C PRO A 234 39.84 -20.14 -14.91
N GLN A 235 40.23 -18.87 -14.93
CA GLN A 235 39.53 -17.81 -15.70
C GLN A 235 39.58 -18.00 -17.23
N TYR A 236 40.01 -19.16 -17.73
CA TYR A 236 40.15 -19.38 -19.15
C TYR A 236 38.82 -19.82 -19.76
N SER A 237 38.10 -18.90 -20.39
CA SER A 237 36.99 -19.24 -21.26
C SER A 237 37.55 -19.87 -22.55
N GLU A 238 37.32 -21.15 -22.77
CA GLU A 238 37.47 -21.75 -24.10
C GLU A 238 36.36 -21.23 -25.01
N ARG A 239 36.46 -19.96 -25.45
CA ARG A 239 35.97 -19.67 -26.79
C ARG A 239 36.93 -20.39 -27.72
N LEU A 240 36.46 -21.53 -28.26
CA LEU A 240 37.07 -22.18 -29.42
C LEU A 240 37.41 -21.07 -30.42
N GLN A 241 38.70 -20.78 -30.56
CA GLN A 241 39.19 -19.92 -31.62
C GLN A 241 38.79 -20.62 -32.92
N ALA A 242 37.83 -20.01 -33.61
CA ALA A 242 37.35 -20.50 -34.89
C ALA A 242 38.56 -20.77 -35.78
N LEU A 243 38.74 -22.02 -36.20
CA LEU A 243 39.63 -22.39 -37.28
C LEU A 243 39.07 -21.72 -38.53
N SER A 244 39.60 -20.54 -38.84
CA SER A 244 39.50 -19.91 -40.14
C SER A 244 40.22 -20.81 -41.15
N SER A 245 39.47 -21.72 -41.73
CA SER A 245 39.79 -22.32 -43.02
C SER A 245 38.53 -22.24 -43.87
N GLU A 246 38.58 -21.28 -44.80
CA GLU A 246 37.64 -21.10 -45.89
C GLU A 246 37.34 -22.42 -46.59
N GLN A 247 36.06 -22.71 -46.77
CA GLN A 247 35.52 -23.36 -47.97
C GLN A 247 34.00 -23.21 -47.95
N GLN A 248 33.49 -22.24 -48.70
CA GLN A 248 32.11 -22.31 -49.17
C GLN A 248 32.00 -23.54 -50.09
N PRO A 249 30.93 -24.32 -49.93
CA PRO A 249 30.09 -24.48 -51.10
C PRO A 249 28.59 -24.40 -50.80
N ASP A 250 27.99 -23.64 -51.71
CA ASP A 250 26.73 -23.87 -52.42
C ASP A 250 25.38 -23.77 -51.70
N SER A 251 24.62 -22.84 -52.24
CA SER A 251 23.26 -22.48 -51.95
C SER A 251 22.28 -23.51 -52.51
N THR A 252 21.42 -24.06 -51.66
CA THR A 252 20.06 -24.46 -52.08
C THR A 252 19.12 -24.42 -50.89
N PRO A 253 18.00 -23.67 -50.92
CA PRO A 253 16.99 -23.74 -49.88
C PRO A 253 16.17 -25.02 -50.09
N LEU A 254 16.38 -26.01 -49.23
CA LEU A 254 15.45 -27.11 -49.01
C LEU A 254 14.44 -26.66 -47.97
N PHE A 255 13.25 -26.26 -48.41
CA PHE A 255 11.97 -26.94 -48.15
C PHE A 255 10.80 -26.03 -48.60
N PRO A 256 9.68 -26.63 -49.07
CA PRO A 256 8.52 -25.94 -49.65
C PRO A 256 7.64 -25.24 -48.61
#